data_AF-A0ABC8RK53-F1
#
_entry.id   AF-A0ABC8RK53-F1
#
_cell.length_a   1.000
_cell.length_b   1.000
_cell.length_c   1.000
_cell.angle_alpha   90.00
_cell.angle_beta   90.00
_cell.angle_gamma   90.00
#
_symmetry.space_group_name_H-M   'P 1'
#
loop_
_entity.id
_entity.type
_entity.pdbx_description
1 polymer ?
#
loop_
_entity_poly.entity_id
_entity_poly.type
_entity_poly.pdbx_seq_one_letter_code
_entity_poly.pdbx_strand_id
1 'polypeptide(L)'
;MGNFFCPTVNIDKLWSMVPQDVKDKVNQSNVPMIDVTQFGYFKVLGKGVLPSDQPMVVKAKLISKIAEKKIKEAGGVVVLTA
;
A
#
# COMPACT_ATOMS: atom_id res chain seq x y z
N MET A 1 -27.92 3.11 13.00
CA MET A 1 -27.04 2.78 11.86
C MET A 1 -25.63 2.55 12.39
N GLY A 2 -25.15 1.31 12.40
CA GLY A 2 -23.77 1.02 12.76
C GLY A 2 -22.85 1.53 11.65
N ASN A 3 -22.16 2.64 11.90
CA ASN A 3 -21.10 3.09 11.01
C ASN A 3 -19.94 2.11 11.15
N PHE A 4 -19.90 1.09 10.29
CA PHE A 4 -18.70 0.27 10.11
C PHE A 4 -17.61 1.20 9.57
N PHE A 5 -16.84 1.79 10.48
CA PHE A 5 -15.73 2.66 10.15
C PHE A 5 -14.60 1.81 9.57
N CYS A 6 -14.66 1.60 8.26
CA CYS A 6 -13.64 0.91 7.47
C CYS A 6 -13.05 1.87 6.44
N PRO A 7 -12.32 2.93 6.86
CA PRO A 7 -11.58 3.79 5.95
C PRO A 7 -10.74 2.97 4.96
N THR A 8 -10.89 3.32 3.69
CA THR A 8 -10.24 2.63 2.57
C THR A 8 -9.29 3.56 1.83
N VAL A 9 -8.21 2.99 1.31
CA VAL A 9 -7.19 3.61 0.48
C VAL A 9 -7.05 2.81 -0.80
N ASN A 10 -6.79 3.51 -1.90
CA ASN A 10 -6.52 2.90 -3.19
C ASN A 10 -5.01 2.86 -3.45
N ILE A 11 -4.58 1.91 -4.27
CA ILE A 11 -3.15 1.72 -4.61
C ILE A 11 -2.50 2.96 -5.24
N ASP A 12 -3.24 3.76 -6.00
CA ASP A 12 -2.76 5.02 -6.60
C ASP A 12 -2.28 6.04 -5.56
N LYS A 13 -2.89 6.04 -4.37
CA LYS A 13 -2.52 6.96 -3.29
C LYS A 13 -1.37 6.47 -2.42
N LEU A 14 -1.03 5.17 -2.47
CA LEU A 14 0.02 4.60 -1.62
C LEU A 14 1.37 5.28 -1.86
N TRP A 15 1.75 5.49 -3.11
CA TRP A 15 3.02 6.14 -3.43
C TRP A 15 3.09 7.57 -2.92
N SER A 16 1.97 8.31 -2.93
CA SER A 16 1.90 9.67 -2.41
C SER A 16 1.98 9.74 -0.88
N MET A 17 1.71 8.65 -0.18
CA MET A 17 1.84 8.57 1.29
C MET A 17 3.28 8.35 1.74
N VAL A 18 4.17 7.92 0.84
CA VAL A 18 5.58 7.72 1.17
C VAL A 18 6.28 9.09 1.25
N PRO A 19 6.92 9.43 2.38
CA PRO A 19 7.72 10.63 2.51
C PRO A 19 8.86 10.66 1.48
N GLN A 20 9.22 11.85 1.01
CA GLN A 20 10.25 12.01 -0.01
C GLN A 20 11.62 11.49 0.45
N ASP A 21 11.96 11.69 1.72
CA ASP A 21 13.18 11.14 2.33
C ASP A 21 13.28 9.61 2.27
N VAL A 22 12.13 8.92 2.26
CA VAL A 22 12.08 7.46 2.13
C VAL A 22 12.17 7.06 0.67
N LYS A 23 11.51 7.80 -0.23
CA LYS A 23 11.62 7.60 -1.70
C LYS A 23 13.05 7.75 -2.20
N ASP A 24 13.78 8.74 -1.67
CA ASP A 24 15.16 9.01 -2.06
C ASP A 24 16.14 7.93 -1.57
N LYS A 25 15.74 7.14 -0.56
CA LYS A 25 16.50 6.01 -0.03
C LYS A 25 16.13 4.67 -0.66
N VAL A 26 15.17 4.66 -1.60
CA VAL A 26 14.76 3.45 -2.30
C VAL A 26 15.85 3.06 -3.29
N ASN A 27 16.48 1.94 -3.01
CA ASN A 27 17.49 1.32 -3.86
C ASN A 27 16.99 -0.08 -4.25
N GLN A 28 17.64 -0.76 -5.19
CA GLN A 28 17.27 -2.13 -5.58
C GLN A 28 17.23 -3.12 -4.40
N SER A 29 17.98 -2.85 -3.33
CA SER A 29 18.00 -3.67 -2.11
C SER A 29 17.11 -3.15 -0.98
N ASN A 30 16.61 -1.92 -1.06
CA ASN A 30 15.88 -1.29 0.05
C ASN A 30 14.53 -0.77 -0.45
N VAL A 31 13.48 -1.49 -0.09
CA VAL A 31 12.10 -1.27 -0.55
C VAL A 31 11.33 -0.50 0.52
N PRO A 32 10.58 0.55 0.16
CA PRO A 32 9.84 1.34 1.13
C PRO A 32 8.70 0.51 1.73
N MET A 33 8.55 0.57 3.05
CA MET A 33 7.44 -0.05 3.77
C MET A 33 6.42 0.99 4.17
N ILE A 34 5.16 0.75 3.82
CA ILE A 34 4.02 1.61 4.12
C ILE A 34 3.06 0.85 5.03
N ASP A 35 2.78 1.42 6.19
CA ASP A 35 1.72 0.93 7.07
C ASP A 35 0.49 1.83 6.96
N VAL A 36 -0.52 1.37 6.23
CA VAL A 36 -1.73 2.18 6.00
C VAL A 36 -2.57 2.33 7.27
N THR A 37 -2.35 1.48 8.27
CA THR A 37 -3.08 1.55 9.55
C THR A 37 -2.63 2.75 10.38
N GLN A 38 -1.38 3.19 10.24
CA GLN A 38 -0.86 4.40 10.88
C GLN A 38 -1.52 5.67 10.33
N PHE A 39 -1.93 5.63 9.05
CA PHE A 39 -2.70 6.70 8.42
C PHE A 39 -4.22 6.58 8.67
N GLY A 40 -4.63 5.64 9.52
CA GLY A 40 -6.03 5.40 9.85
C GLY A 40 -6.82 4.65 8.78
N TYR A 41 -6.17 3.97 7.82
CA TYR A 41 -6.85 3.12 6.84
C TYR A 41 -6.80 1.64 7.26
N PHE A 42 -7.89 0.92 7.02
CA PHE A 42 -7.95 -0.54 7.24
C PHE A 42 -8.05 -1.31 5.91
N LYS A 43 -8.72 -0.66 4.94
CA LYS A 43 -9.09 -1.06 3.58
C LYS A 43 -8.11 -0.82 2.43
N VAL A 44 -7.35 -1.76 1.85
CA VAL A 44 -6.62 -1.45 0.58
C VAL A 44 -7.38 -1.97 -0.65
N LEU A 45 -7.60 -1.10 -1.63
CA LEU A 45 -8.34 -1.36 -2.87
C LEU A 45 -7.48 -1.12 -4.12
N GLY A 46 -7.74 -1.88 -5.19
CA GLY A 46 -6.90 -1.93 -6.39
C GLY A 46 -7.23 -0.91 -7.48
N LYS A 47 -7.90 0.20 -7.14
CA LYS A 47 -8.24 1.26 -8.10
C LYS A 47 -7.00 2.07 -8.44
N GLY A 48 -6.83 2.39 -9.72
CA GLY A 48 -5.68 3.13 -10.23
C GLY A 48 -4.50 2.23 -10.63
N VAL A 49 -3.34 2.85 -10.82
CA VAL A 49 -2.12 2.21 -11.32
C VAL A 49 -1.01 2.44 -10.31
N LEU A 50 -0.32 1.36 -9.93
CA LEU A 50 0.91 1.44 -9.15
C LEU A 50 2.07 1.56 -10.15
N PRO A 51 3.11 2.37 -9.90
CA PRO A 51 4.28 2.39 -10.75
C PRO A 51 4.98 1.02 -10.73
N SER A 52 5.15 0.40 -11.89
CA SER A 52 5.74 -0.94 -12.03
C SER A 52 7.21 -1.00 -11.60
N ASP A 53 7.90 0.13 -11.71
CA ASP A 53 9.35 0.24 -11.47
C ASP A 53 9.71 0.52 -10.00
N GLN A 54 8.70 0.63 -9.12
CA GLN A 54 8.87 1.01 -7.72
C GLN A 54 8.21 -0.05 -6.82
N PRO A 55 8.95 -1.10 -6.45
CA PRO A 55 8.43 -2.08 -5.50
C PRO A 55 8.15 -1.38 -4.16
N MET A 56 7.13 -1.86 -3.44
CA MET A 56 6.79 -1.38 -2.11
C MET A 56 6.21 -2.49 -1.24
N VAL A 57 6.46 -2.41 0.06
CA VAL A 57 5.86 -3.30 1.06
C VAL A 57 4.65 -2.60 1.68
N VAL A 58 3.46 -3.17 1.53
CA VAL A 58 2.21 -2.57 2.03
C VAL A 58 1.67 -3.39 3.18
N LYS A 59 1.58 -2.77 4.36
CA LYS A 59 0.98 -3.37 5.55
C LYS A 59 -0.44 -2.85 5.76
N ALA A 60 -1.42 -3.75 5.82
CA ALA A 60 -2.84 -3.41 5.95
C ALA A 60 -3.63 -4.51 6.67
N LYS A 61 -4.80 -4.17 7.23
CA LYS A 61 -5.69 -5.17 7.85
C LYS A 61 -6.44 -6.00 6.81
N LEU A 62 -6.92 -5.34 5.77
CA LEU A 62 -7.72 -5.94 4.71
C LEU A 62 -7.22 -5.44 3.37
N ILE A 63 -7.06 -6.35 2.41
CA ILE A 63 -6.67 -6.02 1.04
C ILE A 63 -7.62 -6.68 0.05
N SER A 64 -7.91 -6.02 -1.08
CA SER A 64 -8.64 -6.66 -2.17
C SER A 64 -7.69 -7.53 -3.01
N LYS A 65 -8.22 -8.62 -3.58
CA LYS A 65 -7.46 -9.51 -4.48
C LYS A 65 -6.81 -8.76 -5.65
N ILE A 66 -7.51 -7.75 -6.18
CA ILE A 66 -7.00 -6.92 -7.28
C ILE A 66 -5.82 -6.06 -6.81
N ALA A 67 -5.90 -5.48 -5.61
CA ALA A 67 -4.81 -4.69 -5.04
C ALA A 67 -3.57 -5.55 -4.81
N GLU A 68 -3.76 -6.72 -4.19
CA GLU A 68 -2.67 -7.68 -3.94
C GLU A 68 -1.99 -8.12 -5.24
N LYS A 69 -2.78 -8.45 -6.28
CA LYS A 69 -2.25 -8.83 -7.59
C LYS A 69 -1.38 -7.71 -8.18
N LYS A 70 -1.88 -6.47 -8.20
CA LYS A 70 -1.14 -5.32 -8.75
C LYS A 70 0.13 -5.00 -7.96
N ILE A 71 0.10 -5.12 -6.63
CA ILE A 71 1.29 -4.90 -5.79
C ILE A 71 2.35 -5.96 -6.07
N LYS A 72 1.95 -7.24 -6.20
CA LYS A 72 2.87 -8.32 -6.57
C LYS A 72 3.42 -8.17 -7.99
N GLU A 73 2.60 -7.73 -8.94
CA GLU A 73 3.04 -7.46 -10.33
C GLU A 73 4.07 -6.33 -10.40
N ALA A 74 4.00 -5.34 -9.50
CA ALA A 74 5.00 -4.28 -9.34
C ALA A 74 6.24 -4.70 -8.52
N GLY A 75 6.39 -6.00 -8.20
CA GLY A 75 7.50 -6.50 -7.38
C GLY A 75 7.39 -6.18 -5.88
N GLY A 76 6.25 -5.69 -5.43
CA GLY A 76 5.96 -5.39 -4.04
C GLY A 76 5.46 -6.59 -3.23
N VAL A 77 5.34 -6.39 -1.92
CA VAL A 77 4.87 -7.41 -0.97
C VAL A 77 3.73 -6.85 -0.13
N VAL A 78 2.73 -7.68 0.17
CA VAL A 78 1.63 -7.32 1.07
C VAL A 78 1.81 -8.04 2.39
N VAL A 79 1.73 -7.30 3.49
CA VAL A 79 1.76 -7.82 4.86
C VAL A 79 0.41 -7.59 5.50
N LEU A 80 -0.29 -8.67 5.86
CA LEU A 80 -1.54 -8.56 6.61
C LEU A 80 -1.23 -8.34 8.09
N THR A 81 -1.92 -7.39 8.71
CA THR A 81 -1.81 -7.10 10.15
C THR A 81 -3.17 -7.31 10.83
N ALA A 82 -3.15 -7.79 12.08
CA ALA A 82 -4.36 -7.98 12.90
C ALA A 82 -4.88 -6.67 13.49
#